data_AF-F6GI82-F1
#
_entry.id   AF-F6GI82-F1
#
_cell.length_a   1.000
_cell.length_b   1.000
_cell.length_c   1.000
_cell.angle_alpha   90.00
_cell.angle_beta   90.00
_cell.angle_gamma   90.00
#
_symmetry.space_group_name_H-M   'P 1'
#
loop_
_entity.id
_entity.type
_entity.pdbx_description
1 polymer ?
#
loop_
_entity_poly.entity_id
_entity_poly.type
_entity_poly.pdbx_seq_one_letter_code
_entity_poly.pdbx_strand_id
1 'polypeptide(L)'
;MSGIYIHIPFCKQACHYCDFHFSTSMKKKDELINALIKELEIRKTEFNNITVETIYFGGGTPSLLSTLEINNIIDAVYSNYKVIHNPEITLEANPDDLNNQQIIKLSHSPINRLSIGIQSFHEKDLKLMNRAHNSSEAKSCLVEATKYFNNISLDLIYGIPGTTNAEWEENIAIALSFGINHISSYALTVEPKTALASFIKKGIIDNVDDALAQEQFHILIEKLAQNNFIHYELSNFGKEGFFSKNNSAYWQGKPYIGIGPSAHSFNGKQRGWNVRNNTKYIKSIENNTLPIEIETLTITDQYNEYVMTGLRTVWGVSIQKIDSDFGEHFKIYLLKQAQKFIKEQLLYIENNKLLVTKKGKFLSDGIASDLFMLN
;
A
#
# COMPACT_ATOMS: atom_id res chain seq x y z
N MET A 1 -15.34 6.80 4.54
CA MET A 1 -13.99 6.98 4.00
C MET A 1 -14.04 6.66 2.54
N SER A 2 -13.79 7.63 1.67
CA SER A 2 -13.42 7.41 0.27
C SER A 2 -12.08 8.07 0.00
N GLY A 3 -11.36 7.59 -1.01
CA GLY A 3 -10.01 8.06 -1.32
C GLY A 3 -9.85 8.52 -2.76
N ILE A 4 -8.87 9.39 -2.97
CA ILE A 4 -8.28 9.65 -4.28
C ILE A 4 -6.82 9.18 -4.24
N TYR A 5 -6.50 8.26 -5.13
CA TYR A 5 -5.13 7.80 -5.37
C TYR A 5 -4.57 8.47 -6.61
N ILE A 6 -3.41 9.10 -6.49
CA ILE A 6 -2.68 9.73 -7.58
C ILE A 6 -1.43 8.90 -7.86
N HIS A 7 -1.38 8.27 -9.03
CA HIS A 7 -0.24 7.47 -9.45
C HIS A 7 0.82 8.32 -10.16
N ILE A 8 2.00 8.46 -9.54
CA ILE A 8 3.16 9.14 -10.12
C ILE A 8 4.18 8.08 -10.57
N PRO A 9 4.27 7.77 -11.88
CA PRO A 9 4.99 6.62 -12.41
C PRO A 9 6.48 6.91 -12.61
N PHE A 10 7.08 7.87 -11.90
CA PHE A 10 8.46 8.27 -12.12
C PHE A 10 9.37 7.73 -11.03
N CYS A 11 10.51 7.15 -11.40
CA CYS A 11 11.53 6.71 -10.45
C CYS A 11 12.89 7.21 -10.91
N LYS A 12 13.79 7.49 -9.96
CA LYS A 12 15.19 7.79 -10.27
C LYS A 12 15.93 6.55 -10.77
N GLN A 13 15.55 5.39 -10.25
CA GLN A 13 16.19 4.10 -10.50
C GLN A 13 15.18 2.96 -10.44
N ALA A 14 15.43 1.91 -11.22
CA ALA A 14 14.62 0.70 -11.21
C ALA A 14 15.12 -0.25 -10.11
N CYS A 15 14.32 -0.42 -9.05
CA CYS A 15 14.60 -1.41 -8.02
C CYS A 15 14.48 -2.83 -8.59
N HIS A 16 15.36 -3.75 -8.21
CA HIS A 16 15.42 -5.09 -8.81
C HIS A 16 14.16 -5.93 -8.60
N TYR A 17 13.43 -5.69 -7.51
CA TYR A 17 12.24 -6.44 -7.09
C TYR A 17 10.91 -5.79 -7.52
N CYS A 18 10.94 -4.54 -7.97
CA CYS A 18 9.72 -3.75 -8.18
C CYS A 18 8.98 -4.19 -9.46
N ASP A 19 7.71 -4.56 -9.33
CA ASP A 19 6.82 -4.92 -10.45
C ASP A 19 5.82 -3.81 -10.80
N PHE A 20 5.79 -2.72 -10.03
CA PHE A 20 4.88 -1.61 -10.24
C PHE A 20 5.09 -0.95 -11.61
N HIS A 21 4.09 -0.19 -12.03
CA HIS A 21 4.22 0.62 -13.24
C HIS A 21 5.10 1.84 -12.95
N PHE A 22 6.27 1.92 -13.59
CA PHE A 22 7.16 3.06 -13.44
C PHE A 22 7.92 3.39 -14.74
N SER A 23 8.60 4.53 -14.73
CA SER A 23 9.44 5.09 -15.77
C SER A 23 10.64 5.76 -15.12
N THR A 24 11.85 5.40 -15.55
CA THR A 24 13.08 6.12 -15.18
C THR A 24 13.32 7.37 -16.02
N SER A 25 12.43 7.65 -16.98
CA SER A 25 12.48 8.86 -17.80
C SER A 25 11.49 9.91 -17.31
N MET A 26 12.01 11.12 -17.06
CA MET A 26 11.24 12.30 -16.64
C MET A 26 10.76 13.16 -17.81
N LYS A 27 11.03 12.76 -19.07
CA LYS A 27 10.79 13.60 -20.26
C LYS A 27 9.34 14.06 -20.45
N LYS A 28 8.38 13.31 -19.89
CA LYS A 28 6.93 13.56 -20.03
C LYS A 28 6.26 13.99 -18.72
N LYS A 29 7.04 14.49 -17.76
CA LYS A 29 6.56 14.79 -16.42
C LYS A 29 5.46 15.84 -16.47
N ASP A 30 5.71 16.95 -17.17
CA ASP A 30 4.80 18.09 -17.19
C ASP A 30 3.50 17.74 -17.94
N GLU A 31 3.59 17.03 -19.07
CA GLU A 31 2.40 16.53 -19.79
C GLU A 31 1.61 15.54 -18.95
N LEU A 32 2.30 14.69 -18.16
CA LEU A 32 1.63 13.77 -17.26
C LEU A 32 0.87 14.52 -16.16
N ILE A 33 1.50 15.48 -15.48
CA ILE A 33 0.85 16.27 -14.42
C ILE A 33 -0.39 16.98 -14.96
N ASN A 34 -0.30 17.59 -16.13
CA ASN A 34 -1.45 18.21 -16.80
C ASN A 34 -2.55 17.19 -17.10
N ALA A 35 -2.20 15.97 -17.54
CA ALA A 35 -3.16 14.89 -17.75
C ALA A 35 -3.81 14.42 -16.43
N LEU A 36 -3.07 14.32 -15.32
CA LEU A 36 -3.65 13.97 -14.00
C LEU A 36 -4.71 15.00 -13.57
N ILE A 37 -4.38 16.30 -13.66
CA ILE A 37 -5.29 17.40 -13.34
C ILE A 37 -6.53 17.36 -14.23
N LYS A 38 -6.35 17.10 -15.53
CA LYS A 38 -7.47 16.99 -16.47
C LYS A 38 -8.34 15.76 -16.22
N GLU A 39 -7.76 14.62 -15.85
CA GLU A 39 -8.53 13.44 -15.46
C GLU A 39 -9.38 13.71 -14.22
N LEU A 40 -8.82 14.39 -13.21
CA LEU A 40 -9.56 14.82 -12.01
C LEU A 40 -10.80 15.65 -12.38
N GLU A 41 -10.68 16.56 -13.35
CA GLU A 41 -11.81 17.36 -13.84
C GLU A 41 -12.86 16.51 -14.58
N ILE A 42 -12.42 15.63 -15.49
CA ILE A 42 -13.31 14.76 -16.28
C ILE A 42 -14.14 13.85 -15.37
N ARG A 43 -13.52 13.33 -14.30
CA ARG A 43 -14.12 12.30 -13.43
C ARG A 43 -14.85 12.84 -12.20
N LYS A 44 -14.96 14.17 -12.04
CA LYS A 44 -15.56 14.81 -10.86
C LYS A 44 -16.97 14.31 -10.51
N THR A 45 -17.76 13.95 -11.53
CA THR A 45 -19.14 13.49 -11.36
C THR A 45 -19.26 12.12 -10.71
N GLU A 46 -18.22 11.28 -10.80
CA GLU A 46 -18.18 9.96 -10.14
C GLU A 46 -18.30 10.09 -8.62
N PHE A 47 -17.88 11.22 -8.04
CA PHE A 47 -17.86 11.48 -6.60
C PHE A 47 -18.80 12.63 -6.17
N ASN A 48 -19.79 13.02 -6.97
CA ASN A 48 -20.70 14.14 -6.65
C ASN A 48 -21.35 14.06 -5.25
N ASN A 49 -21.65 12.86 -4.76
CA ASN A 49 -22.29 12.62 -3.45
C ASN A 49 -21.35 11.96 -2.43
N ILE A 50 -20.06 11.90 -2.73
CA ILE A 50 -19.06 11.23 -1.90
C ILE A 50 -18.06 12.28 -1.44
N THR A 51 -17.83 12.35 -0.13
CA THR A 51 -16.83 13.26 0.43
C THR A 51 -15.48 12.54 0.52
N VAL A 52 -14.45 13.11 -0.10
CA VAL A 52 -13.08 12.59 -0.07
C VAL A 52 -12.49 12.75 1.33
N GLU A 53 -11.95 11.66 1.86
CA GLU A 53 -11.34 11.61 3.20
C GLU A 53 -9.83 11.38 3.15
N THR A 54 -9.32 10.80 2.06
CA THR A 54 -7.90 10.56 1.85
C THR A 54 -7.46 10.98 0.45
N ILE A 55 -6.25 11.54 0.37
CA ILE A 55 -5.54 11.80 -0.89
C ILE A 55 -4.18 11.12 -0.77
N TYR A 56 -3.86 10.22 -1.67
CA TYR A 56 -2.66 9.40 -1.58
C TYR A 56 -1.85 9.50 -2.86
N PHE A 57 -0.64 10.03 -2.76
CA PHE A 57 0.33 10.04 -3.84
C PHE A 57 1.23 8.81 -3.71
N GLY A 58 1.18 7.92 -4.71
CA GLY A 58 2.02 6.72 -4.74
C GLY A 58 2.45 6.33 -6.15
N GLY A 59 2.99 5.11 -6.29
CA GLY A 59 3.31 4.51 -7.59
C GLY A 59 4.80 4.27 -7.77
N GLY A 60 5.46 5.08 -8.60
CA GLY A 60 6.91 5.09 -8.71
C GLY A 60 7.54 5.80 -7.51
N THR A 61 7.69 7.12 -7.61
CA THR A 61 8.31 7.93 -6.56
C THR A 61 7.74 9.35 -6.62
N PRO A 62 6.60 9.61 -5.95
CA PRO A 62 5.97 10.91 -5.93
C PRO A 62 6.84 12.06 -5.40
N SER A 63 7.80 11.78 -4.50
CA SER A 63 8.77 12.76 -3.99
C SER A 63 9.69 13.38 -5.04
N LEU A 64 9.73 12.83 -6.26
CA LEU A 64 10.43 13.45 -7.38
C LEU A 64 9.72 14.68 -7.95
N LEU A 65 8.43 14.87 -7.61
CA LEU A 65 7.72 16.09 -7.93
C LEU A 65 8.15 17.22 -7.00
N SER A 66 8.26 18.42 -7.54
CA SER A 66 8.41 19.62 -6.73
C SER A 66 7.15 19.86 -5.89
N THR A 67 7.31 20.53 -4.75
CA THR A 67 6.19 20.88 -3.87
C THR A 67 5.11 21.70 -4.59
N LEU A 68 5.50 22.54 -5.56
CA LEU A 68 4.56 23.29 -6.38
C LEU A 68 3.70 22.36 -7.26
N GLU A 69 4.30 21.37 -7.89
CA GLU A 69 3.58 20.38 -8.71
C GLU A 69 2.62 19.53 -7.88
N ILE A 70 3.05 19.11 -6.68
CA ILE A 70 2.19 18.39 -5.73
C ILE A 70 0.99 19.26 -5.34
N ASN A 71 1.24 20.52 -4.97
CA ASN A 71 0.19 21.45 -4.58
C ASN A 71 -0.82 21.70 -5.72
N ASN A 72 -0.35 21.86 -6.96
CA ASN A 72 -1.24 22.03 -8.11
C ASN A 72 -2.22 20.85 -8.29
N ILE A 73 -1.75 19.61 -8.03
CA ILE A 73 -2.62 18.43 -8.09
C ILE A 73 -3.61 18.41 -6.92
N ILE A 74 -3.16 18.77 -5.71
CA ILE A 74 -4.04 18.87 -4.53
C ILE A 74 -5.12 19.94 -4.77
N ASP A 75 -4.75 21.11 -5.27
CA ASP A 75 -5.68 22.20 -5.60
C ASP A 75 -6.72 21.77 -6.63
N ALA A 76 -6.31 20.97 -7.63
CA ALA A 76 -7.23 20.38 -8.59
C ALA A 76 -8.22 19.40 -7.93
N VAL A 77 -7.80 18.62 -6.93
CA VAL A 77 -8.71 17.80 -6.12
C VAL A 77 -9.72 18.68 -5.38
N TYR A 78 -9.26 19.70 -4.63
CA TYR A 78 -10.17 20.58 -3.88
C TYR A 78 -11.13 21.36 -4.78
N SER A 79 -10.73 21.69 -6.01
CA SER A 79 -11.56 22.41 -6.97
C SER A 79 -12.68 21.56 -7.58
N ASN A 80 -12.50 20.24 -7.63
CA ASN A 80 -13.41 19.31 -8.31
C ASN A 80 -14.20 18.40 -7.37
N TYR A 81 -13.73 18.21 -6.13
CA TYR A 81 -14.28 17.24 -5.19
C TYR A 81 -14.59 17.88 -3.84
N LYS A 82 -15.62 17.38 -3.15
CA LYS A 82 -15.87 17.75 -1.76
C LYS A 82 -14.88 16.99 -0.87
N VAL A 83 -13.96 17.69 -0.22
CA VAL A 83 -12.97 17.11 0.70
C VAL A 83 -13.38 17.43 2.14
N ILE A 84 -13.16 16.50 3.08
CA ILE A 84 -13.36 16.79 4.51
C ILE A 84 -12.39 17.88 4.99
N HIS A 85 -12.64 18.46 6.17
CA HIS A 85 -11.79 19.51 6.74
C HIS A 85 -10.35 19.02 7.04
N ASN A 86 -10.19 17.79 7.53
CA ASN A 86 -8.89 17.23 7.94
C ASN A 86 -8.61 15.88 7.24
N PRO A 87 -8.39 15.88 5.90
CA PRO A 87 -8.10 14.66 5.17
C PRO A 87 -6.71 14.13 5.53
N GLU A 88 -6.51 12.81 5.46
CA GLU A 88 -5.13 12.28 5.41
C GLU A 88 -4.59 12.49 4.00
N ILE A 89 -3.51 13.26 3.87
CA ILE A 89 -2.83 13.50 2.60
C ILE A 89 -1.42 12.89 2.70
N THR A 90 -1.24 11.75 2.04
CA THR A 90 0.01 10.97 2.09
C THR A 90 0.85 11.19 0.86
N LEU A 91 2.15 11.38 1.06
CA LEU A 91 3.17 11.34 0.01
C LEU A 91 4.11 10.14 0.23
N GLU A 92 4.15 9.20 -0.72
CA GLU A 92 5.25 8.23 -0.79
C GLU A 92 6.55 8.93 -1.20
N ALA A 93 7.65 8.58 -0.53
CA ALA A 93 8.94 9.20 -0.74
C ALA A 93 10.11 8.24 -0.55
N ASN A 94 11.23 8.55 -1.21
CA ASN A 94 12.52 7.89 -0.96
C ASN A 94 13.46 8.81 -0.16
N PRO A 95 14.38 8.25 0.65
CA PRO A 95 15.31 9.05 1.43
C PRO A 95 16.15 10.04 0.63
N ASP A 96 16.58 9.67 -0.58
CA ASP A 96 17.44 10.49 -1.43
C ASP A 96 16.73 11.67 -2.10
N ASP A 97 15.38 11.71 -2.05
CA ASP A 97 14.58 12.83 -2.49
C ASP A 97 14.23 13.81 -1.35
N LEU A 98 14.33 13.34 -0.10
CA LEU A 98 13.95 14.07 1.10
C LEU A 98 15.17 14.75 1.76
N ASN A 99 15.79 15.68 1.05
CA ASN A 99 16.73 16.59 1.70
C ASN A 99 16.02 17.57 2.65
N ASN A 100 16.78 18.22 3.52
CA ASN A 100 16.25 19.14 4.53
C ASN A 100 15.32 20.22 3.93
N GLN A 101 15.76 20.89 2.84
CA GLN A 101 14.94 21.93 2.20
C GLN A 101 13.61 21.38 1.67
N GLN A 102 13.61 20.17 1.11
CA GLN A 102 12.39 19.53 0.61
C GLN A 102 11.45 19.15 1.76
N ILE A 103 11.97 18.57 2.85
CA ILE A 103 11.17 18.24 4.04
C ILE A 103 10.50 19.49 4.61
N ILE A 104 11.24 20.58 4.76
CA ILE A 104 10.70 21.85 5.23
C ILE A 104 9.59 22.35 4.29
N LYS A 105 9.82 22.35 2.97
CA LYS A 105 8.79 22.78 2.00
C LYS A 105 7.53 21.93 2.08
N LEU A 106 7.68 20.60 2.16
CA LEU A 106 6.55 19.69 2.30
C LEU A 106 5.80 19.90 3.62
N SER A 107 6.48 20.22 4.73
CA SER A 107 5.85 20.48 6.02
C SER A 107 4.96 21.73 6.03
N HIS A 108 5.18 22.66 5.08
CA HIS A 108 4.34 23.83 4.86
C HIS A 108 3.27 23.61 3.78
N SER A 109 3.19 22.40 3.21
CA SER A 109 2.17 22.01 2.24
C SER A 109 0.99 21.31 2.94
N PRO A 110 -0.11 21.02 2.22
CA PRO A 110 -1.20 20.21 2.78
C PRO A 110 -0.83 18.75 3.10
N ILE A 111 0.33 18.24 2.64
CA ILE A 111 0.82 16.90 3.00
C ILE A 111 0.95 16.80 4.52
N ASN A 112 0.33 15.80 5.13
CA ASN A 112 0.35 15.59 6.57
C ASN A 112 0.76 14.16 6.98
N ARG A 113 1.12 13.32 6.00
CA ARG A 113 1.70 11.99 6.22
C ARG A 113 2.77 11.69 5.18
N LEU A 114 3.89 11.13 5.62
CA LEU A 114 4.93 10.59 4.72
C LEU A 114 4.93 9.05 4.80
N SER A 115 5.10 8.38 3.66
CA SER A 115 5.47 6.95 3.60
C SER A 115 6.86 6.84 2.99
N ILE A 116 7.85 6.47 3.80
CA ILE A 116 9.26 6.52 3.40
C ILE A 116 9.76 5.11 3.12
N GLY A 117 10.14 4.87 1.87
CA GLY A 117 10.68 3.60 1.40
C GLY A 117 12.12 3.37 1.86
N ILE A 118 12.32 2.86 3.08
CA ILE A 118 13.65 2.55 3.62
C ILE A 118 14.14 1.19 3.14
N GLN A 119 13.25 0.20 3.21
CA GLN A 119 13.43 -1.22 2.89
C GLN A 119 14.41 -1.94 3.81
N SER A 120 15.63 -1.44 3.95
CA SER A 120 16.63 -1.92 4.92
C SER A 120 17.61 -0.80 5.30
N PHE A 121 18.17 -0.89 6.50
CA PHE A 121 19.29 -0.08 6.98
C PHE A 121 20.65 -0.75 6.72
N HIS A 122 20.68 -1.93 6.10
CA HIS A 122 21.91 -2.62 5.73
C HIS A 122 22.29 -2.33 4.27
N GLU A 123 23.52 -1.87 4.07
CA GLU A 123 24.00 -1.45 2.74
C GLU A 123 24.01 -2.60 1.73
N LYS A 124 24.27 -3.83 2.17
CA LYS A 124 24.24 -5.02 1.30
C LYS A 124 22.83 -5.26 0.72
N ASP A 125 21.79 -5.05 1.51
CA ASP A 125 20.40 -5.29 1.11
C ASP A 125 19.95 -4.21 0.11
N LEU A 126 20.32 -2.95 0.39
CA LEU A 126 20.03 -1.81 -0.50
C LEU A 126 20.69 -2.00 -1.87
N LYS A 127 21.94 -2.47 -1.91
CA LYS A 127 22.65 -2.81 -3.16
C LYS A 127 22.01 -3.98 -3.89
N LEU A 128 21.66 -5.05 -3.17
CA LEU A 128 20.96 -6.20 -3.74
C LEU A 128 19.65 -5.77 -4.42
N MET A 129 18.90 -4.87 -3.78
CA MET A 129 17.63 -4.35 -4.28
C MET A 129 17.77 -3.22 -5.30
N ASN A 130 18.99 -2.72 -5.56
CA ASN A 130 19.26 -1.59 -6.45
C ASN A 130 18.56 -0.29 -6.02
N ARG A 131 18.57 0.00 -4.72
CA ARG A 131 18.04 1.23 -4.15
C ARG A 131 18.96 2.41 -4.50
N ALA A 132 18.35 3.58 -4.74
CA ALA A 132 19.09 4.80 -5.06
C ALA A 132 19.74 5.44 -3.82
N HIS A 133 19.17 5.21 -2.64
CA HIS A 133 19.67 5.69 -1.36
C HIS A 133 20.57 4.66 -0.67
N ASN A 134 21.44 5.14 0.22
CA ASN A 134 22.27 4.30 1.12
C ASN A 134 21.79 4.35 2.58
N SER A 135 22.38 3.51 3.44
CA SER A 135 22.00 3.42 4.86
C SER A 135 22.14 4.75 5.64
N SER A 136 23.17 5.54 5.33
CA SER A 136 23.41 6.83 5.99
C SER A 136 22.37 7.87 5.59
N GLU A 137 21.99 7.91 4.30
CA GLU A 137 20.93 8.77 3.79
C GLU A 137 19.57 8.39 4.37
N ALA A 138 19.26 7.09 4.48
CA ALA A 138 18.07 6.61 5.16
C ALA A 138 17.97 7.14 6.59
N LYS A 139 19.02 6.97 7.40
CA LYS A 139 19.05 7.46 8.79
C LYS A 139 18.95 8.98 8.86
N SER A 140 19.71 9.70 8.03
CA SER A 140 19.73 11.17 8.02
C SER A 140 18.38 11.77 7.64
N CYS A 141 17.70 11.17 6.66
CA CYS A 141 16.35 11.53 6.27
C CYS A 141 15.37 11.40 7.45
N LEU A 142 15.43 10.30 8.21
CA LEU A 142 14.55 10.07 9.34
C LEU A 142 14.80 11.04 10.51
N VAL A 143 16.07 11.35 10.81
CA VAL A 143 16.41 12.38 11.79
C VAL A 143 15.76 13.72 11.44
N GLU A 144 15.74 14.09 10.16
CA GLU A 144 15.18 15.36 9.74
C GLU A 144 13.65 15.32 9.64
N ALA A 145 13.09 14.30 9.00
CA ALA A 145 11.65 14.19 8.75
C ALA A 145 10.84 14.17 10.06
N THR A 146 11.34 13.48 11.09
CA THR A 146 10.69 13.38 12.41
C THR A 146 10.58 14.72 13.16
N LYS A 147 11.35 15.74 12.77
CA LYS A 147 11.22 17.10 13.33
C LYS A 147 9.99 17.84 12.81
N TYR A 148 9.51 17.47 11.63
CA TYR A 148 8.47 18.20 10.90
C TYR A 148 7.18 17.39 10.71
N PHE A 149 7.27 16.06 10.68
CA PHE A 149 6.14 15.17 10.49
C PHE A 149 5.99 14.22 11.67
N ASN A 150 4.82 14.26 12.31
CA ASN A 150 4.45 13.32 13.37
C ASN A 150 3.90 11.99 12.81
N ASN A 151 3.29 12.03 11.62
CA ASN A 151 2.71 10.86 10.95
C ASN A 151 3.63 10.41 9.82
N ILE A 152 4.56 9.52 10.16
CA ILE A 152 5.50 8.90 9.21
C ILE A 152 5.26 7.39 9.24
N SER A 153 5.24 6.79 8.07
CA SER A 153 5.38 5.35 7.87
C SER A 153 6.75 5.01 7.34
N LEU A 154 7.37 3.95 7.88
CA LEU A 154 8.54 3.34 7.26
C LEU A 154 8.13 2.06 6.56
N ASP A 155 8.55 1.93 5.30
CA ASP A 155 8.38 0.69 4.58
C ASP A 155 9.67 -0.14 4.72
N LEU A 156 9.55 -1.37 5.21
CA LEU A 156 10.65 -2.33 5.43
C LEU A 156 10.38 -3.62 4.66
N ILE A 157 11.43 -4.29 4.19
CA ILE A 157 11.32 -5.58 3.51
C ILE A 157 12.05 -6.65 4.32
N TYR A 158 11.39 -7.78 4.58
CA TYR A 158 11.97 -8.97 5.21
C TYR A 158 12.02 -10.14 4.21
N GLY A 159 12.67 -11.24 4.58
CA GLY A 159 12.87 -12.39 3.69
C GLY A 159 13.87 -12.13 2.56
N ILE A 160 14.76 -11.14 2.74
CA ILE A 160 15.79 -10.80 1.74
C ILE A 160 16.87 -11.89 1.73
N PRO A 161 17.24 -12.46 0.56
CA PRO A 161 18.30 -13.45 0.45
C PRO A 161 19.62 -12.98 1.09
N GLY A 162 20.11 -13.76 2.04
CA GLY A 162 21.35 -13.47 2.78
C GLY A 162 21.19 -12.51 3.96
N THR A 163 19.99 -12.03 4.28
CA THR A 163 19.71 -11.24 5.49
C THR A 163 19.34 -12.15 6.65
N THR A 164 20.14 -12.12 7.70
CA THR A 164 19.95 -12.95 8.90
C THR A 164 18.88 -12.37 9.83
N ASN A 165 18.37 -13.20 10.75
CA ASN A 165 17.42 -12.73 11.79
C ASN A 165 18.02 -11.64 12.68
N ALA A 166 19.33 -11.71 12.98
CA ALA A 166 20.01 -10.68 13.75
C ALA A 166 20.03 -9.33 13.02
N GLU A 167 20.30 -9.32 11.72
CA GLU A 167 20.27 -8.11 10.88
C GLU A 167 18.83 -7.58 10.72
N TRP A 168 17.84 -8.46 10.69
CA TRP A 168 16.43 -8.08 10.68
C TRP A 168 15.98 -7.45 12.00
N GLU A 169 16.37 -8.04 13.13
CA GLU A 169 16.13 -7.44 14.45
C GLU A 169 16.79 -6.05 14.58
N GLU A 170 18.00 -5.88 14.03
CA GLU A 170 18.66 -4.58 13.98
C GLU A 170 17.89 -3.56 13.13
N ASN A 171 17.37 -3.97 11.96
CA ASN A 171 16.50 -3.13 11.14
C ASN A 171 15.29 -2.60 11.94
N ILE A 172 14.60 -3.49 12.65
CA ILE A 172 13.43 -3.14 13.47
C ILE A 172 13.85 -2.21 14.61
N ALA A 173 14.96 -2.51 15.30
CA ALA A 173 15.46 -1.69 16.40
C ALA A 173 15.83 -0.27 15.95
N ILE A 174 16.49 -0.13 14.78
CA ILE A 174 16.81 1.17 14.20
C ILE A 174 15.52 1.93 13.85
N ALA A 175 14.55 1.29 13.18
CA ALA A 175 13.28 1.92 12.84
C ALA A 175 12.55 2.47 14.09
N LEU A 176 12.49 1.67 15.16
CA LEU A 176 11.87 2.06 16.42
C LEU A 176 12.62 3.19 17.13
N SER A 177 13.96 3.26 16.99
CA SER A 177 14.77 4.31 17.64
C SER A 177 14.44 5.74 17.17
N PHE A 178 13.84 5.88 15.97
CA PHE A 178 13.38 7.17 15.44
C PHE A 178 12.01 7.61 15.97
N GLY A 179 11.37 6.83 16.86
CA GLY A 179 10.08 7.20 17.45
C GLY A 179 8.91 7.19 16.46
N ILE A 180 9.04 6.48 15.35
CA ILE A 180 8.01 6.38 14.32
C ILE A 180 6.75 5.70 14.88
N ASN A 181 5.57 6.06 14.34
CA ASN A 181 4.27 5.58 14.81
C ASN A 181 3.59 4.59 13.85
N HIS A 182 4.14 4.37 12.66
CA HIS A 182 3.64 3.43 11.67
C HIS A 182 4.77 2.72 10.92
N ILE A 183 4.64 1.42 10.70
CA ILE A 183 5.57 0.60 9.90
C ILE A 183 4.72 -0.24 8.94
N SER A 184 5.02 -0.15 7.65
CA SER A 184 4.58 -1.13 6.66
C SER A 184 5.73 -2.10 6.44
N SER A 185 5.47 -3.41 6.44
CA SER A 185 6.50 -4.39 6.17
C SER A 185 6.01 -5.52 5.28
N TYR A 186 6.83 -5.83 4.27
CA TYR A 186 6.49 -6.75 3.18
C TYR A 186 7.53 -7.86 3.09
N ALA A 187 7.10 -9.07 2.79
CA ALA A 187 8.02 -10.14 2.40
C ALA A 187 8.58 -9.81 1.01
N LEU A 188 9.89 -10.00 0.82
CA LEU A 188 10.47 -9.91 -0.51
C LEU A 188 9.86 -11.01 -1.38
N THR A 189 9.10 -10.60 -2.39
CA THR A 189 8.44 -11.52 -3.33
C THR A 189 9.13 -11.46 -4.68
N VAL A 190 9.29 -12.62 -5.33
CA VAL A 190 9.95 -12.72 -6.63
C VAL A 190 8.91 -12.64 -7.74
N GLU A 191 8.67 -11.43 -8.23
CA GLU A 191 7.68 -11.20 -9.29
C GLU A 191 8.20 -11.56 -10.69
N PRO A 192 7.38 -12.16 -11.56
CA PRO A 192 7.77 -12.44 -12.95
C PRO A 192 8.21 -11.16 -13.67
N LYS A 193 9.19 -11.32 -14.57
CA LYS A 193 9.75 -10.23 -15.42
C LYS A 193 10.53 -9.14 -14.67
N THR A 194 10.77 -9.30 -13.37
CA THR A 194 11.69 -8.43 -12.62
C THR A 194 13.16 -8.80 -12.84
N ALA A 195 14.07 -7.88 -12.50
CA ALA A 195 15.50 -8.17 -12.55
C ALA A 195 15.89 -9.22 -11.50
N LEU A 196 15.27 -9.18 -10.31
CA LEU A 196 15.46 -10.18 -9.26
C LEU A 196 15.14 -11.60 -9.75
N ALA A 197 13.98 -11.80 -10.40
CA ALA A 197 13.64 -13.10 -10.98
C ALA A 197 14.66 -13.59 -12.02
N SER A 198 15.22 -12.68 -12.82
CA SER A 198 16.29 -12.98 -13.78
C SER A 198 17.60 -13.38 -13.09
N PHE A 199 17.98 -12.70 -12.01
CA PHE A 199 19.19 -13.01 -11.24
C PHE A 199 19.10 -14.35 -10.51
N ILE A 200 17.95 -14.64 -9.90
CA ILE A 200 17.68 -15.93 -9.26
C ILE A 200 17.74 -17.07 -10.28
N LYS A 201 17.09 -16.91 -11.43
CA LYS A 201 17.13 -17.91 -12.51
C LYS A 201 18.55 -18.18 -13.03
N LYS A 202 19.44 -17.18 -12.95
CA LYS A 202 20.85 -17.30 -13.35
C LYS A 202 21.77 -17.79 -12.23
N GLY A 203 21.27 -17.98 -11.01
CA GLY A 203 22.08 -18.35 -9.83
C GLY A 203 23.00 -17.22 -9.35
N ILE A 204 22.69 -15.97 -9.66
CA ILE A 204 23.47 -14.80 -9.22
C ILE A 204 23.07 -14.40 -7.79
N ILE A 205 21.79 -14.57 -7.45
CA ILE A 205 21.22 -14.35 -6.13
C ILE A 205 20.47 -15.63 -5.76
N ASP A 206 20.56 -16.04 -4.49
CA ASP A 206 19.78 -17.18 -4.00
C ASP A 206 18.28 -16.89 -4.08
N ASN A 207 17.47 -17.94 -4.18
CA ASN A 207 16.03 -17.77 -4.13
C ASN A 207 15.59 -17.31 -2.73
N VAL A 208 14.39 -16.73 -2.65
CA VAL A 208 13.76 -16.43 -1.36
C VAL A 208 13.50 -17.72 -0.56
N ASP A 209 13.60 -17.63 0.76
CA ASP A 209 13.38 -18.73 1.70
C ASP A 209 12.12 -18.44 2.51
N ASP A 210 11.04 -19.19 2.24
CA ASP A 210 9.75 -19.04 2.90
C ASP A 210 9.82 -19.31 4.41
N ALA A 211 10.69 -20.22 4.85
CA ALA A 211 10.85 -20.54 6.27
C ALA A 211 11.55 -19.39 7.00
N LEU A 212 12.57 -18.80 6.38
CA LEU A 212 13.23 -17.60 6.91
C LEU A 212 12.27 -16.40 6.93
N ALA A 213 11.51 -16.19 5.86
CA ALA A 213 10.52 -15.11 5.79
C ALA A 213 9.44 -15.25 6.88
N GLN A 214 8.97 -16.48 7.13
CA GLN A 214 8.04 -16.78 8.21
C GLN A 214 8.63 -16.45 9.58
N GLU A 215 9.87 -16.87 9.84
CA GLU A 215 10.55 -16.57 11.10
C GLU A 215 10.71 -15.06 11.33
N GLN A 216 11.16 -14.33 10.30
CA GLN A 216 11.31 -12.88 10.34
C GLN A 216 9.99 -12.13 10.52
N PHE A 217 8.90 -12.64 9.94
CA PHE A 217 7.55 -12.12 10.16
C PHE A 217 7.12 -12.26 11.64
N HIS A 218 7.43 -13.40 12.26
CA HIS A 218 7.13 -13.61 13.69
C HIS A 218 7.96 -12.68 14.58
N ILE A 219 9.26 -12.53 14.30
CA ILE A 219 10.13 -11.56 14.98
C ILE A 219 9.56 -10.14 14.89
N LEU A 220 9.11 -9.73 13.69
CA LEU A 220 8.51 -8.42 13.47
C LEU A 220 7.28 -8.20 14.35
N ILE A 221 6.33 -9.13 14.34
CA ILE A 221 5.10 -9.03 15.14
C ILE A 221 5.43 -8.90 16.62
N GLU A 222 6.33 -9.73 17.13
CA GLU A 222 6.68 -9.75 18.55
C GLU A 222 7.35 -8.44 18.99
N LYS A 223 8.37 -7.98 18.26
CA LYS A 223 9.11 -6.75 18.58
C LYS A 223 8.21 -5.52 18.48
N LEU A 224 7.34 -5.43 17.47
CA LEU A 224 6.44 -4.30 17.31
C LEU A 224 5.33 -4.31 18.39
N ALA A 225 4.80 -5.47 18.75
CA ALA A 225 3.82 -5.59 19.83
C ALA A 225 4.41 -5.14 21.19
N GLN A 226 5.67 -5.50 21.48
CA GLN A 226 6.40 -5.04 22.67
C GLN A 226 6.57 -3.51 22.72
N ASN A 227 6.46 -2.84 21.57
CA ASN A 227 6.56 -1.38 21.42
C ASN A 227 5.20 -0.71 21.18
N ASN A 228 4.09 -1.37 21.57
CA ASN A 228 2.72 -0.87 21.50
C ASN A 228 2.19 -0.61 20.08
N PHE A 229 2.74 -1.29 19.07
CA PHE A 229 2.15 -1.31 17.74
C PHE A 229 1.06 -2.37 17.65
N ILE A 230 -0.04 -2.01 17.01
CA ILE A 230 -1.14 -2.90 16.66
C ILE A 230 -0.91 -3.36 15.23
N HIS A 231 -0.84 -4.69 15.05
CA HIS A 231 -0.81 -5.33 13.75
C HIS A 231 -2.23 -5.37 13.16
N TYR A 232 -2.64 -4.24 12.58
CA TYR A 232 -4.02 -3.98 12.18
C TYR A 232 -4.37 -4.52 10.78
N GLU A 233 -3.37 -4.74 9.94
CA GLU A 233 -3.47 -5.38 8.63
C GLU A 233 -2.19 -6.20 8.37
N LEU A 234 -2.26 -7.25 7.54
CA LEU A 234 -1.17 -8.22 7.30
C LEU A 234 0.22 -7.59 7.15
N SER A 235 0.34 -6.52 6.37
CA SER A 235 1.60 -5.81 6.14
C SER A 235 1.74 -4.52 6.93
N ASN A 236 0.75 -4.09 7.72
CA ASN A 236 0.76 -2.77 8.34
C ASN A 236 0.59 -2.80 9.86
N PHE A 237 1.44 -2.02 10.51
CA PHE A 237 1.53 -1.88 11.96
C PHE A 237 1.47 -0.40 12.30
N GLY A 238 0.62 -0.03 13.26
CA GLY A 238 0.55 1.34 13.73
C GLY A 238 0.29 1.41 15.22
N LYS A 239 0.69 2.51 15.84
CA LYS A 239 0.18 2.85 17.17
C LYS A 239 -1.27 3.32 17.07
N GLU A 240 -1.99 3.29 18.19
CA GLU A 240 -3.35 3.83 18.27
C GLU A 240 -3.41 5.25 17.70
N GLY A 241 -4.37 5.51 16.80
CA GLY A 241 -4.50 6.81 16.11
C GLY A 241 -3.56 7.04 14.91
N PHE A 242 -2.64 6.12 14.61
CA PHE A 242 -1.68 6.24 13.50
C PHE A 242 -1.84 5.19 12.40
N PHE A 243 -2.93 4.42 12.38
CA PHE A 243 -3.24 3.56 11.24
C PHE A 243 -3.41 4.41 9.99
N SER A 244 -2.83 3.99 8.86
CA SER A 244 -3.08 4.68 7.60
C SER A 244 -4.57 4.65 7.29
N LYS A 245 -5.18 5.82 7.21
CA LYS A 245 -6.58 5.97 6.82
C LYS A 245 -6.78 5.46 5.39
N ASN A 246 -5.86 5.78 4.49
CA ASN A 246 -5.96 5.35 3.10
C ASN A 246 -5.89 3.82 2.95
N ASN A 247 -4.88 3.19 3.55
CA ASN A 247 -4.75 1.72 3.51
C ASN A 247 -5.99 1.05 4.14
N SER A 248 -6.40 1.52 5.32
CA SER A 248 -7.58 0.98 6.02
C SER A 248 -8.86 1.07 5.19
N ALA A 249 -9.01 2.12 4.37
CA ALA A 249 -10.16 2.27 3.48
C ALA A 249 -10.20 1.15 2.41
N TYR A 250 -9.06 0.84 1.79
CA TYR A 250 -8.98 -0.24 0.79
C TYR A 250 -9.35 -1.60 1.40
N TRP A 251 -8.78 -1.93 2.55
CA TRP A 251 -9.04 -3.21 3.23
C TRP A 251 -10.46 -3.32 3.82
N GLN A 252 -11.19 -2.21 3.93
CA GLN A 252 -12.60 -2.20 4.33
C GLN A 252 -13.56 -2.08 3.14
N GLY A 253 -13.06 -2.24 1.91
CA GLY A 253 -13.87 -2.20 0.68
C GLY A 253 -14.52 -0.84 0.44
N LYS A 254 -13.85 0.25 0.85
CA LYS A 254 -14.36 1.60 0.63
C LYS A 254 -14.09 2.08 -0.79
N PRO A 255 -14.96 2.94 -1.37
CA PRO A 255 -14.77 3.41 -2.73
C PRO A 255 -13.60 4.39 -2.84
N TYR A 256 -12.90 4.34 -3.97
CA TYR A 256 -11.81 5.24 -4.31
C TYR A 256 -11.69 5.44 -5.82
N ILE A 257 -11.15 6.59 -6.21
CA ILE A 257 -10.78 6.89 -7.59
C ILE A 257 -9.25 6.87 -7.70
N GLY A 258 -8.73 6.07 -8.62
CA GLY A 258 -7.34 6.12 -9.04
C GLY A 258 -7.17 6.99 -10.27
N ILE A 259 -6.26 7.95 -10.20
CA ILE A 259 -5.88 8.89 -11.24
C ILE A 259 -4.45 8.59 -11.68
N GLY A 260 -4.21 8.63 -12.99
CA GLY A 260 -2.90 8.36 -13.55
C GLY A 260 -2.76 6.98 -14.20
N PRO A 261 -1.66 6.72 -14.91
CA PRO A 261 -1.45 5.48 -15.63
C PRO A 261 -1.37 4.30 -14.65
N SER A 262 -1.98 3.17 -15.00
CA SER A 262 -2.13 1.98 -14.14
C SER A 262 -2.92 2.16 -12.84
N ALA A 263 -3.42 3.37 -12.54
CA ALA A 263 -4.16 3.61 -11.31
C ALA A 263 -5.48 2.82 -11.32
N HIS A 264 -5.75 2.13 -10.22
CA HIS A 264 -6.99 1.39 -10.01
C HIS A 264 -8.05 2.25 -9.33
N SER A 265 -9.31 2.02 -9.64
CA SER A 265 -10.49 2.61 -8.99
C SER A 265 -11.43 1.51 -8.53
N PHE A 266 -12.21 1.77 -7.49
CA PHE A 266 -13.26 0.87 -7.01
C PHE A 266 -14.46 1.67 -6.51
N ASN A 267 -15.66 1.30 -6.91
CA ASN A 267 -16.89 1.97 -6.48
C ASN A 267 -17.81 1.11 -5.59
N GLY A 268 -17.34 -0.06 -5.15
CA GLY A 268 -18.14 -1.04 -4.39
C GLY A 268 -18.73 -2.16 -5.23
N LYS A 269 -18.91 -1.95 -6.54
CA LYS A 269 -19.49 -2.95 -7.48
C LYS A 269 -18.64 -3.17 -8.71
N GLN A 270 -17.86 -2.17 -9.08
CA GLN A 270 -16.98 -2.18 -10.22
C GLN A 270 -15.60 -1.78 -9.77
N ARG A 271 -14.61 -2.45 -10.32
CA ARG A 271 -13.22 -2.01 -10.29
C ARG A 271 -12.79 -1.65 -11.70
N GLY A 272 -11.89 -0.69 -11.81
CA GLY A 272 -11.34 -0.31 -13.11
C GLY A 272 -9.90 0.13 -12.99
N TRP A 273 -9.18 0.12 -14.10
CA TRP A 273 -7.77 0.49 -14.14
C TRP A 273 -7.42 1.24 -15.41
N ASN A 274 -6.65 2.31 -15.22
CA ASN A 274 -6.11 3.07 -16.34
C ASN A 274 -5.03 2.28 -17.07
N VAL A 275 -4.86 2.54 -18.36
CA VAL A 275 -3.83 1.91 -19.20
C VAL A 275 -2.44 2.00 -18.54
N ARG A 276 -1.73 0.86 -18.50
CA ARG A 276 -0.34 0.74 -17.99
C ARG A 276 0.69 1.27 -18.99
N ASN A 277 0.53 2.53 -19.43
CA ASN A 277 1.44 3.19 -20.36
C ASN A 277 1.29 4.72 -20.32
N ASN A 278 2.35 5.44 -19.93
CA ASN A 278 2.32 6.90 -19.76
C ASN A 278 1.93 7.64 -21.04
N THR A 279 2.47 7.24 -22.21
CA THR A 279 2.20 7.96 -23.47
C THR A 279 0.77 7.75 -23.95
N LYS A 280 0.24 6.52 -23.86
CA LYS A 280 -1.15 6.24 -24.22
C LYS A 280 -2.10 6.97 -23.26
N TYR A 281 -1.82 6.92 -21.97
CA TYR A 281 -2.59 7.63 -20.94
C TYR A 281 -2.69 9.13 -21.25
N ILE A 282 -1.55 9.81 -21.42
CA ILE A 282 -1.50 11.25 -21.73
C ILE A 282 -2.33 11.58 -22.97
N LYS A 283 -2.09 10.87 -24.09
CA LYS A 283 -2.81 11.12 -25.35
C LYS A 283 -4.33 10.92 -25.24
N SER A 284 -4.77 9.91 -24.50
CA SER A 284 -6.19 9.66 -24.29
C SER A 284 -6.86 10.81 -23.53
N ILE A 285 -6.24 11.26 -22.43
CA ILE A 285 -6.77 12.36 -21.62
C ILE A 285 -6.71 13.70 -22.37
N GLU A 286 -5.67 13.97 -23.15
CA GLU A 286 -5.61 15.13 -24.06
C GLU A 286 -6.83 15.17 -25.00
N ASN A 287 -7.29 14.01 -25.48
CA ASN A 287 -8.48 13.86 -26.32
C ASN A 287 -9.80 13.73 -25.52
N ASN A 288 -9.83 14.09 -24.22
CA ASN A 288 -11.00 13.97 -23.34
C ASN A 288 -11.58 12.54 -23.25
N THR A 289 -10.74 11.52 -23.44
CA THR A 289 -11.14 10.11 -23.38
C THR A 289 -10.47 9.44 -22.18
N LEU A 290 -11.25 8.78 -21.32
CA LEU A 290 -10.71 8.02 -20.20
C LEU A 290 -10.12 6.68 -20.69
N PRO A 291 -8.81 6.42 -20.48
CA PRO A 291 -8.17 5.17 -20.90
C PRO A 291 -8.35 4.07 -19.85
N ILE A 292 -9.60 3.85 -19.41
CA ILE A 292 -9.97 2.96 -18.30
C ILE A 292 -10.61 1.67 -18.82
N GLU A 293 -10.17 0.54 -18.28
CA GLU A 293 -10.87 -0.74 -18.38
C GLU A 293 -11.70 -0.95 -17.12
N ILE A 294 -12.93 -1.49 -17.26
CA ILE A 294 -13.87 -1.65 -16.15
C ILE A 294 -14.35 -3.10 -16.08
N GLU A 295 -14.31 -3.65 -14.89
CA GLU A 295 -14.86 -4.96 -14.54
C GLU A 295 -16.02 -4.78 -13.55
N THR A 296 -17.14 -5.45 -13.82
CA THR A 296 -18.29 -5.48 -12.90
C THR A 296 -18.28 -6.76 -12.11
N LEU A 297 -18.21 -6.64 -10.79
CA LEU A 297 -18.08 -7.77 -9.88
C LEU A 297 -19.42 -8.47 -9.68
N THR A 298 -19.41 -9.79 -9.77
CA THR A 298 -20.55 -10.60 -9.34
C THR A 298 -20.73 -10.55 -7.83
N ILE A 299 -21.85 -11.04 -7.32
CA ILE A 299 -22.05 -11.18 -5.86
C ILE A 299 -21.01 -12.14 -5.26
N THR A 300 -20.65 -13.21 -5.98
CA THR A 300 -19.59 -14.13 -5.57
C THR A 300 -18.23 -13.43 -5.47
N ASP A 301 -17.88 -12.59 -6.45
CA ASP A 301 -16.63 -11.82 -6.42
C ASP A 301 -16.59 -10.87 -5.22
N GLN A 302 -17.68 -10.14 -4.97
CA GLN A 302 -17.78 -9.22 -3.83
C GLN A 302 -17.69 -9.95 -2.49
N TYR A 303 -18.29 -11.14 -2.36
CA TYR A 303 -18.15 -11.99 -1.20
C TYR A 303 -16.69 -12.44 -1.00
N ASN A 304 -16.04 -12.96 -2.06
CA ASN A 304 -14.66 -13.45 -2.00
C ASN A 304 -13.70 -12.30 -1.64
N GLU A 305 -13.85 -11.12 -2.25
CA GLU A 305 -13.06 -9.94 -1.92
C GLU A 305 -13.25 -9.50 -0.45
N TYR A 306 -14.48 -9.53 0.08
CA TYR A 306 -14.73 -9.19 1.48
C TYR A 306 -14.12 -10.20 2.46
N VAL A 307 -14.16 -11.50 2.14
CA VAL A 307 -13.49 -12.54 2.95
C VAL A 307 -11.98 -12.33 2.94
N MET A 308 -11.38 -12.15 1.76
CA MET A 308 -9.94 -11.92 1.60
C MET A 308 -9.45 -10.71 2.38
N THR A 309 -10.10 -9.57 2.16
CA THR A 309 -9.70 -8.30 2.78
C THR A 309 -9.97 -8.31 4.29
N GLY A 310 -11.12 -8.84 4.72
CA GLY A 310 -11.48 -8.92 6.14
C GLY A 310 -10.50 -9.75 6.96
N LEU A 311 -10.11 -10.94 6.48
CA LEU A 311 -9.19 -11.84 7.20
C LEU A 311 -7.77 -11.30 7.30
N ARG A 312 -7.34 -10.42 6.39
CA ARG A 312 -6.06 -9.73 6.48
C ARG A 312 -6.04 -8.65 7.57
N THR A 313 -7.18 -8.28 8.16
CA THR A 313 -7.27 -7.17 9.12
C THR A 313 -7.64 -7.61 10.53
N VAL A 314 -7.35 -6.75 11.51
CA VAL A 314 -7.79 -6.93 12.90
C VAL A 314 -9.31 -6.81 13.06
N TRP A 315 -10.03 -6.25 12.07
CA TRP A 315 -11.47 -6.09 12.11
C TRP A 315 -12.24 -7.37 11.74
N GLY A 316 -11.61 -8.28 11.00
CA GLY A 316 -12.17 -9.56 10.59
C GLY A 316 -13.33 -9.47 9.60
N VAL A 317 -13.94 -10.63 9.35
CA VAL A 317 -15.12 -10.78 8.48
C VAL A 317 -16.37 -10.79 9.34
N SER A 318 -17.25 -9.81 9.18
CA SER A 318 -18.54 -9.73 9.88
C SER A 318 -19.52 -10.74 9.31
N ILE A 319 -19.92 -11.71 10.14
CA ILE A 319 -20.87 -12.76 9.74
C ILE A 319 -22.25 -12.15 9.43
N GLN A 320 -22.65 -11.11 10.17
CA GLN A 320 -23.89 -10.38 9.89
C GLN A 320 -23.85 -9.67 8.54
N LYS A 321 -22.71 -9.05 8.19
CA LYS A 321 -22.56 -8.37 6.90
C LYS A 321 -22.64 -9.35 5.74
N ILE A 322 -22.09 -10.56 5.90
CA ILE A 322 -22.23 -11.62 4.89
C ILE A 322 -23.70 -11.92 4.64
N ASP A 323 -24.48 -12.08 5.71
CA ASP A 323 -25.91 -12.39 5.65
C ASP A 323 -26.70 -11.27 4.97
N SER A 324 -26.44 -10.01 5.33
CA SER A 324 -27.18 -8.85 4.83
C SER A 324 -26.84 -8.51 3.38
N ASP A 325 -25.56 -8.61 3.00
CA ASP A 325 -25.08 -8.05 1.73
C ASP A 325 -25.01 -9.11 0.62
N PHE A 326 -24.77 -10.37 0.97
CA PHE A 326 -24.60 -11.47 0.01
C PHE A 326 -25.67 -12.55 0.15
N GLY A 327 -26.22 -12.74 1.35
CA GLY A 327 -27.34 -13.63 1.63
C GLY A 327 -26.98 -14.85 2.48
N GLU A 328 -28.01 -15.52 3.00
CA GLU A 328 -27.87 -16.62 3.97
C GLU A 328 -27.01 -17.79 3.46
N HIS A 329 -27.08 -18.09 2.16
CA HIS A 329 -26.28 -19.14 1.56
C HIS A 329 -24.77 -18.92 1.74
N PHE A 330 -24.29 -17.68 1.54
CA PHE A 330 -22.87 -17.33 1.73
C PHE A 330 -22.45 -17.41 3.19
N LYS A 331 -23.34 -17.02 4.13
CA LYS A 331 -23.09 -17.15 5.57
C LYS A 331 -22.90 -18.61 5.96
N ILE A 332 -23.81 -19.49 5.51
CA ILE A 332 -23.73 -20.93 5.79
C ILE A 332 -22.45 -21.51 5.19
N TYR A 333 -22.12 -21.12 3.95
CA TYR A 333 -20.90 -21.56 3.27
C TYR A 333 -19.64 -21.15 4.03
N LEU A 334 -19.49 -19.87 4.38
CA LEU A 334 -18.35 -19.34 5.12
C LEU A 334 -18.14 -20.11 6.43
N LEU A 335 -19.22 -20.26 7.22
CA LEU A 335 -19.15 -20.95 8.51
C LEU A 335 -18.75 -22.41 8.35
N LYS A 336 -19.26 -23.09 7.31
CA LYS A 336 -18.90 -24.48 7.01
C LYS A 336 -17.42 -24.61 6.66
N GLN A 337 -16.90 -23.77 5.76
CA GLN A 337 -15.50 -23.84 5.36
C GLN A 337 -14.54 -23.43 6.50
N ALA A 338 -14.94 -22.45 7.32
CA ALA A 338 -14.15 -21.99 8.46
C ALA A 338 -13.97 -23.05 9.57
N GLN A 339 -14.86 -24.05 9.67
CA GLN A 339 -14.81 -25.06 10.74
C GLN A 339 -13.48 -25.80 10.82
N LYS A 340 -12.86 -26.13 9.68
CA LYS A 340 -11.55 -26.79 9.64
C LYS A 340 -10.49 -25.93 10.34
N PHE A 341 -10.39 -24.67 9.93
CA PHE A 341 -9.40 -23.72 10.46
C PHE A 341 -9.67 -23.31 11.90
N ILE A 342 -10.93 -23.29 12.34
CA ILE A 342 -11.28 -23.08 13.75
C ILE A 342 -10.79 -24.27 14.61
N LYS A 343 -10.99 -25.51 14.15
CA LYS A 343 -10.47 -26.71 14.84
C LYS A 343 -8.94 -26.72 14.92
N GLU A 344 -8.27 -26.23 13.88
CA GLU A 344 -6.80 -26.12 13.83
C GLU A 344 -6.24 -24.91 14.62
N GLN A 345 -7.13 -24.12 15.24
CA GLN A 345 -6.82 -22.89 15.97
C GLN A 345 -6.12 -21.84 15.10
N LEU A 346 -6.49 -21.78 13.82
CA LEU A 346 -6.03 -20.78 12.86
C LEU A 346 -7.03 -19.62 12.76
N LEU A 347 -8.33 -19.92 12.86
CA LEU A 347 -9.42 -18.95 12.93
C LEU A 347 -10.17 -19.06 14.26
N TYR A 348 -10.90 -18.01 14.62
CA TYR A 348 -11.85 -18.01 15.74
C TYR A 348 -13.00 -17.04 15.46
N ILE A 349 -14.11 -17.22 16.18
CA ILE A 349 -15.26 -16.32 16.11
C ILE A 349 -15.38 -15.58 17.43
N GLU A 350 -15.46 -14.25 17.36
CA GLU A 350 -15.71 -13.39 18.50
C GLU A 350 -16.62 -12.24 18.07
N ASN A 351 -17.63 -11.90 18.87
CA ASN A 351 -18.53 -10.77 18.61
C ASN A 351 -19.12 -10.77 17.18
N ASN A 352 -19.53 -11.95 16.70
CA ASN A 352 -20.10 -12.18 15.37
C ASN A 352 -19.14 -11.84 14.19
N LYS A 353 -17.83 -11.94 14.44
CA LYS A 353 -16.78 -11.77 13.44
C LYS A 353 -15.89 -13.00 13.39
N LEU A 354 -15.54 -13.41 12.17
CA LEU A 354 -14.50 -14.41 11.92
C LEU A 354 -13.15 -13.70 11.86
N LEU A 355 -12.21 -14.13 12.70
CA LEU A 355 -10.92 -13.50 12.94
C LEU A 355 -9.79 -14.51 12.79
N VAL A 356 -8.61 -14.02 12.40
CA VAL A 356 -7.40 -14.83 12.29
C VAL A 356 -6.61 -14.79 13.61
N THR A 357 -6.24 -15.97 14.11
CA THR A 357 -5.38 -16.08 15.30
C THR A 357 -3.95 -15.66 15.01
N LYS A 358 -3.12 -15.42 16.04
CA LYS A 358 -1.68 -15.16 15.86
C LYS A 358 -0.99 -16.26 15.04
N LYS A 359 -1.37 -17.52 15.23
CA LYS A 359 -0.84 -18.69 14.50
C LYS A 359 -1.25 -18.67 13.02
N GLY A 360 -2.47 -18.21 12.72
CA GLY A 360 -3.00 -18.16 11.36
C GLY A 360 -2.52 -16.98 10.52
N LYS A 361 -1.97 -15.92 11.13
CA LYS A 361 -1.69 -14.64 10.44
C LYS A 361 -0.78 -14.76 9.22
N PHE A 362 0.28 -15.58 9.30
CA PHE A 362 1.18 -15.78 8.16
C PHE A 362 0.50 -16.57 7.01
N LEU A 363 -0.56 -17.31 7.32
CA LEU A 363 -1.29 -18.17 6.39
C LEU A 363 -2.61 -17.54 5.90
N SER A 364 -2.87 -16.27 6.23
CA SER A 364 -4.17 -15.62 5.99
C SER A 364 -4.65 -15.71 4.54
N ASP A 365 -3.74 -15.59 3.56
CA ASP A 365 -4.10 -15.66 2.15
C ASP A 365 -4.55 -17.05 1.70
N GLY A 366 -3.83 -18.09 2.13
CA GLY A 366 -4.20 -19.47 1.87
C GLY A 366 -5.52 -19.84 2.55
N ILE A 367 -5.71 -19.38 3.78
CA ILE A 367 -6.97 -19.56 4.52
C ILE A 367 -8.12 -18.85 3.80
N ALA A 368 -7.93 -17.60 3.35
CA ALA A 368 -8.96 -16.86 2.62
C ALA A 368 -9.36 -17.56 1.32
N SER A 369 -8.38 -18.04 0.54
CA SER A 369 -8.61 -18.79 -0.69
C SER A 369 -9.50 -20.02 -0.48
N ASP A 370 -9.26 -20.80 0.58
CA ASP A 370 -10.07 -21.98 0.93
C ASP A 370 -11.50 -21.63 1.38
N LEU A 371 -11.76 -20.36 1.74
CA LEU A 371 -13.08 -19.85 2.12
C LEU A 371 -13.83 -19.20 0.95
N PHE A 372 -13.21 -19.12 -0.23
CA PHE A 372 -13.86 -18.59 -1.42
C PHE A 372 -14.95 -19.53 -1.90
N MET A 373 -16.02 -18.91 -2.41
CA MET A 373 -17.05 -19.61 -3.13
C MET A 373 -16.64 -19.67 -4.60
N LEU A 374 -16.56 -20.89 -5.12
CA LEU A 374 -16.29 -21.16 -6.53
C LEU A 374 -17.63 -21.29 -7.25
N ASN A 375 -17.74 -20.65 -8.41
CA ASN A 375 -18.94 -20.70 -9.26
C ASN A 375 -19.11 -22.06 -9.94
#